data_AF-A0AAP5XR03-F1
#
_entry.id   AF-A0AAP5XR03-F1
#
_cell.length_a   1.000
_cell.length_b   1.000
_cell.length_c   1.000
_cell.angle_alpha   90.00
_cell.angle_beta   90.00
_cell.angle_gamma   90.00
#
_symmetry.space_group_name_H-M   'P 1'
#
loop_
_entity.id
_entity.type
_entity.pdbx_description
1 polymer ?
#
loop_
_entity_poly.entity_id
_entity_poly.type
_entity_poly.pdbx_seq_one_letter_code
_entity_poly.pdbx_strand_id
1 'polypeptide(L)'
;MLRFHGKDLKAVLTESLSNDRPVVLTCDVTVSLSVQDGERFRSAPGREDQLRHQAFADGCHPDRDQGWATLAPVLVDNAVFTKPLVLTEGRIWDMLTKNHQLTLMLSENDIAVYSGEKRYVPLADYRDLTDRLHVTASGHFTACSSRSELKCWRMTALRLLEDARPVACRHARPADHNRFLIAAHNLQRRTECVSPDGALLLLSA
;
A
#
# COMPACT_ATOMS: atom_id res chain seq x y z
N MET A 1 0.27 3.54 2.80
CA MET A 1 0.29 2.04 2.73
C MET A 1 -0.65 1.56 1.63
N LEU A 2 -0.15 0.78 0.68
CA LEU A 2 -0.93 0.09 -0.36
C LEU A 2 -0.93 -1.42 -0.10
N ARG A 3 -2.00 -2.11 -0.48
CA ARG A 3 -2.13 -3.57 -0.33
C ARG A 3 -2.62 -4.21 -1.62
N PHE A 4 -2.07 -5.36 -1.97
CA PHE A 4 -2.48 -6.15 -3.12
C PHE A 4 -2.68 -7.60 -2.68
N HIS A 5 -3.82 -8.18 -3.05
CA HIS A 5 -4.11 -9.56 -2.68
C HIS A 5 -3.37 -10.55 -3.59
N GLY A 6 -2.79 -11.59 -2.98
CA GLY A 6 -2.05 -12.64 -3.70
C GLY A 6 -2.78 -13.22 -4.90
N LYS A 7 -4.10 -13.45 -4.79
CA LYS A 7 -4.93 -13.96 -5.89
C LYS A 7 -4.91 -13.07 -7.14
N ASP A 8 -4.90 -11.76 -6.94
CA ASP A 8 -4.98 -10.77 -8.03
C ASP A 8 -3.57 -10.53 -8.63
N LEU A 9 -2.51 -10.80 -7.85
CA LEU A 9 -1.12 -10.72 -8.29
C LEU A 9 -0.70 -11.86 -9.22
N LYS A 10 -1.38 -13.03 -9.20
CA LYS A 10 -0.90 -14.24 -9.87
C LYS A 10 -0.61 -14.04 -11.36
N ALA A 11 -1.52 -13.39 -12.09
CA ALA A 11 -1.36 -13.19 -13.52
C ALA A 11 -0.18 -12.25 -13.83
N VAL A 12 -0.09 -11.11 -13.12
CA VAL A 12 1.00 -10.13 -13.27
C VAL A 12 2.36 -10.76 -12.97
N LEU A 13 2.46 -11.53 -11.88
CA LEU A 13 3.70 -12.16 -11.46
C LEU A 13 4.14 -13.30 -12.40
N THR A 14 3.18 -14.07 -12.92
CA THR A 14 3.47 -15.14 -13.89
C THR A 14 3.99 -14.54 -15.21
N GLU A 15 3.38 -13.46 -15.68
CA GLU A 15 3.83 -12.74 -16.87
C GLU A 15 5.22 -12.13 -16.66
N SER A 16 5.47 -11.51 -15.51
CA SER A 16 6.77 -10.94 -15.16
C SER A 16 7.90 -11.97 -15.24
N LEU A 17 7.69 -13.17 -14.68
CA LEU A 17 8.65 -14.27 -14.78
C LEU A 17 8.80 -14.80 -16.21
N SER A 18 7.70 -14.95 -16.94
CA SER A 18 7.72 -15.53 -18.29
C SER A 18 8.44 -14.64 -19.30
N ASN A 19 8.32 -13.32 -19.14
CA ASN A 19 8.87 -12.33 -20.06
C ASN A 19 10.19 -11.72 -19.58
N ASP A 20 10.67 -12.09 -18.39
CA ASP A 20 11.82 -11.49 -17.71
C ASP A 20 11.72 -9.95 -17.66
N ARG A 21 10.57 -9.46 -17.20
CA ARG A 21 10.25 -8.03 -17.12
C ARG A 21 9.85 -7.63 -15.71
N PRO A 22 10.26 -6.43 -15.23
CA PRO A 22 9.93 -6.00 -13.89
C PRO A 22 8.44 -5.68 -13.75
N VAL A 23 7.92 -5.91 -12.55
CA VAL A 23 6.60 -5.41 -12.15
C VAL A 23 6.70 -3.92 -11.87
N VAL A 24 5.79 -3.13 -12.40
CA VAL A 24 5.71 -1.68 -12.21
C VAL A 24 4.49 -1.31 -11.37
N LEU A 25 4.68 -0.38 -10.43
CA LEU A 25 3.61 0.33 -9.75
C LEU A 25 3.27 1.58 -10.55
N THR A 26 2.01 1.68 -10.96
CA THR A 26 1.45 2.86 -11.61
C THR A 26 0.45 3.52 -10.67
N CYS A 27 0.69 4.79 -10.39
CA CYS A 27 -0.20 5.68 -9.67
C CYS A 27 -0.61 6.78 -10.65
N ASP A 28 -1.86 6.75 -11.10
CA ASP A 28 -2.41 7.68 -12.09
C ASP A 28 -3.87 8.04 -11.72
N VAL A 29 -4.83 7.68 -12.57
CA VAL A 29 -6.25 7.62 -12.24
C VAL A 29 -6.50 6.64 -11.09
N THR A 30 -5.80 5.51 -11.07
CA THR A 30 -5.90 4.48 -10.04
C THR A 30 -4.51 4.04 -9.57
N VAL A 31 -4.47 3.06 -8.66
CA VAL A 31 -3.24 2.48 -8.13
C VAL A 31 -3.20 1.01 -8.49
N SER A 32 -2.25 0.62 -9.33
CA SER A 32 -2.18 -0.73 -9.88
C SER A 32 -0.76 -1.22 -10.12
N LEU A 33 -0.63 -2.54 -10.23
CA LEU A 33 0.57 -3.25 -10.63
C LEU A 33 0.35 -3.92 -11.98
N SER A 34 1.34 -3.81 -12.84
CA SER A 34 1.41 -4.52 -14.13
C SER A 34 2.85 -4.88 -14.47
N VAL A 35 3.07 -5.60 -15.56
CA VAL A 35 4.42 -5.85 -16.08
C VAL A 35 4.86 -4.68 -16.96
N GLN A 36 6.12 -4.29 -16.90
CA GLN A 36 6.69 -3.29 -17.81
C GLN A 36 6.57 -3.78 -19.25
N ASP A 37 6.01 -2.92 -20.13
CA ASP A 37 5.69 -3.27 -21.52
C ASP A 37 4.80 -4.53 -21.62
N GLY A 38 3.97 -4.76 -20.60
CA GLY A 38 3.12 -5.93 -20.48
C GLY A 38 2.18 -6.10 -21.67
N GLU A 39 1.76 -7.34 -21.89
CA GLU A 39 0.87 -7.69 -22.99
C GLU A 39 -0.41 -6.85 -22.93
N ARG A 40 -0.88 -6.44 -24.10
CA ARG A 40 -2.13 -5.67 -24.23
C ARG A 40 -3.15 -6.46 -25.01
N PHE A 41 -4.41 -6.35 -24.63
CA PHE A 41 -5.49 -6.76 -25.51
C PHE A 41 -5.48 -5.86 -26.73
N ARG A 42 -5.51 -6.45 -27.93
CA ARG A 42 -5.75 -5.66 -29.14
C ARG A 42 -7.15 -5.09 -29.05
N SER A 43 -7.23 -3.79 -28.82
CA SER A 43 -8.50 -3.08 -28.84
C SER A 43 -9.00 -2.92 -30.28
N ALA A 44 -10.32 -2.84 -30.45
CA ALA A 44 -10.91 -2.45 -31.74
C ALA A 44 -10.38 -1.06 -32.15
N PRO A 45 -10.33 -0.72 -33.46
CA PRO A 45 -9.83 0.57 -33.91
C PRO A 45 -10.54 1.72 -33.19
N GLY A 46 -9.77 2.61 -32.52
CA GLY A 46 -10.30 3.75 -31.78
C GLY A 46 -10.48 3.55 -30.27
N ARG A 47 -10.11 2.40 -29.70
CA ARG A 47 -9.97 2.21 -28.24
C ARG A 47 -8.50 2.05 -27.87
N GLU A 48 -8.10 2.63 -26.73
CA GLU A 48 -6.76 2.41 -26.19
C GLU A 48 -6.55 0.93 -25.87
N ASP A 49 -5.34 0.44 -26.14
CA ASP A 49 -4.94 -0.93 -25.84
C ASP A 49 -4.88 -1.12 -24.32
N GLN A 50 -5.76 -1.98 -23.79
CA GLN A 50 -5.84 -2.27 -22.36
C GLN A 50 -4.80 -3.33 -21.98
N LEU A 51 -4.09 -3.13 -20.87
CA LEU A 51 -3.19 -4.14 -20.32
C LEU A 51 -3.93 -5.44 -20.03
N ARG A 52 -3.30 -6.56 -20.39
CA ARG A 52 -3.87 -7.91 -20.25
C ARG A 52 -3.98 -8.30 -18.77
N HIS A 53 -2.93 -8.05 -18.01
CA HIS A 53 -2.88 -8.37 -16.59
C HIS A 53 -2.58 -7.12 -15.77
N GLN A 54 -3.49 -6.80 -14.86
CA GLN A 54 -3.38 -5.66 -13.95
C GLN A 54 -3.94 -6.07 -12.59
N ALA A 55 -3.19 -5.78 -11.53
CA ALA A 55 -3.60 -6.02 -10.15
C ALA A 55 -3.79 -4.68 -9.45
N PHE A 56 -5.01 -4.38 -8.99
CA PHE A 56 -5.31 -3.12 -8.32
C PHE A 56 -5.00 -3.19 -6.83
N ALA A 57 -4.63 -2.03 -6.27
CA ALA A 57 -4.53 -1.90 -4.81
C ALA A 57 -5.93 -2.06 -4.19
N ASP A 58 -5.97 -2.55 -2.95
CA ASP A 58 -7.18 -2.77 -2.17
C ASP A 58 -8.00 -1.46 -2.05
N GLY A 59 -9.25 -1.49 -2.53
CA GLY A 59 -10.14 -0.33 -2.58
C GLY A 59 -9.94 0.61 -3.79
N CYS A 60 -9.02 0.30 -4.71
CA CYS A 60 -8.70 1.13 -5.87
C CYS A 60 -9.23 0.58 -7.21
N HIS A 61 -9.90 -0.57 -7.24
CA HIS A 61 -10.34 -1.16 -8.51
C HIS A 61 -11.50 -0.37 -9.14
N PRO A 62 -11.35 0.17 -10.38
CA PRO A 62 -12.35 1.06 -10.97
C PRO A 62 -13.76 0.47 -11.13
N ASP A 63 -13.83 -0.81 -11.52
CA ASP A 63 -15.11 -1.49 -11.76
C ASP A 63 -15.71 -2.18 -10.52
N ARG A 64 -14.91 -2.40 -9.46
CA ARG A 64 -15.32 -3.24 -8.31
C ARG A 64 -15.51 -2.44 -7.02
N ASP A 65 -14.69 -1.41 -6.80
CA ASP A 65 -14.59 -0.76 -5.51
C ASP A 65 -15.31 0.59 -5.50
N GLN A 66 -16.48 0.66 -4.85
CA GLN A 66 -17.19 1.93 -4.73
C GLN A 66 -16.34 2.95 -3.94
N GLY A 67 -16.17 4.15 -4.51
CA GLY A 67 -15.38 5.23 -3.89
C GLY A 67 -13.89 5.18 -4.19
N TRP A 68 -13.44 4.27 -5.08
CA TRP A 68 -12.05 4.18 -5.52
C TRP A 68 -11.46 5.52 -5.96
N ALA A 69 -12.24 6.33 -6.70
CA ALA A 69 -11.79 7.61 -7.26
C ALA A 69 -11.46 8.65 -6.18
N THR A 70 -12.01 8.51 -4.98
CA THR A 70 -11.67 9.35 -3.82
C THR A 70 -10.54 8.74 -3.00
N LEU A 71 -10.50 7.42 -2.88
CA LEU A 71 -9.50 6.72 -2.07
C LEU A 71 -8.11 6.71 -2.73
N ALA A 72 -8.04 6.39 -4.03
CA ALA A 72 -6.79 6.22 -4.75
C ALA A 72 -5.86 7.45 -4.64
N PRO A 73 -6.34 8.69 -4.91
CA PRO A 73 -5.49 9.87 -4.77
C PRO A 73 -5.01 10.10 -3.33
N VAL A 74 -5.83 9.77 -2.32
CA VAL A 74 -5.42 9.90 -0.91
C VAL A 74 -4.27 8.95 -0.56
N LEU A 75 -4.30 7.71 -1.03
CA LEU A 75 -3.28 6.71 -0.69
C LEU A 75 -1.91 6.96 -1.32
N VAL A 76 -1.84 7.84 -2.31
CA VAL A 76 -0.61 8.21 -3.04
C VAL A 76 -0.30 9.70 -2.94
N ASP A 77 -0.99 10.44 -2.06
CA ASP A 77 -0.86 11.89 -1.91
C ASP A 77 -1.00 12.67 -3.24
N ASN A 78 -1.91 12.21 -4.12
CA ASN A 78 -2.13 12.74 -5.47
C ASN A 78 -0.90 12.65 -6.39
N ALA A 79 0.11 11.86 -6.03
CA ALA A 79 1.28 11.66 -6.86
C ALA A 79 0.91 10.85 -8.12
N VAL A 80 1.43 11.31 -9.26
CA VAL A 80 1.32 10.60 -10.55
C VAL A 80 2.71 10.11 -10.94
N PHE A 81 2.89 8.79 -10.96
CA PHE A 81 4.17 8.18 -11.34
C PHE A 81 4.02 6.73 -11.78
N THR A 82 5.05 6.23 -12.46
CA THR A 82 5.25 4.81 -12.73
C THR A 82 6.66 4.44 -12.30
N LYS A 83 6.81 3.44 -11.41
CA LYS A 83 8.11 2.99 -10.89
C LYS A 83 8.19 1.46 -10.85
N PRO A 84 9.31 0.86 -11.28
CA PRO A 84 9.53 -0.57 -11.12
C PRO A 84 9.66 -0.94 -9.64
N LEU A 85 9.10 -2.09 -9.27
CA LEU A 85 9.29 -2.68 -7.96
C LEU A 85 10.52 -3.58 -7.96
N VAL A 86 11.33 -3.47 -6.91
CA VAL A 86 12.43 -4.40 -6.67
C VAL A 86 11.86 -5.67 -6.00
N LEU A 87 11.51 -6.66 -6.83
CA LEU A 87 11.03 -7.97 -6.39
C LEU A 87 12.08 -9.03 -6.69
N THR A 88 12.55 -9.75 -5.68
CA THR A 88 13.40 -10.92 -5.88
C THR A 88 12.58 -12.10 -6.37
N GLU A 89 13.18 -12.98 -7.18
CA GLU A 89 12.51 -14.17 -7.70
C GLU A 89 11.88 -15.01 -6.57
N GLY A 90 12.61 -15.19 -5.46
CA GLY A 90 12.09 -15.90 -4.27
C GLY A 90 10.82 -15.27 -3.68
N ARG A 91 10.72 -13.92 -3.62
CA ARG A 91 9.49 -13.25 -3.16
C ARG A 91 8.34 -13.45 -4.15
N ILE A 92 8.63 -13.44 -5.45
CA ILE A 92 7.62 -13.70 -6.48
C ILE A 92 7.04 -15.11 -6.31
N TRP A 93 7.92 -16.11 -6.16
CA TRP A 93 7.51 -17.49 -5.91
C TRP A 93 6.70 -17.66 -4.64
N ASP A 94 7.08 -17.00 -3.53
CA ASP A 94 6.30 -17.01 -2.30
C ASP A 94 4.89 -16.45 -2.52
N MET A 95 4.74 -15.34 -3.26
CA MET A 95 3.42 -14.77 -3.57
C MET A 95 2.58 -15.69 -4.46
N LEU A 96 3.19 -16.31 -5.46
CA LEU A 96 2.52 -17.24 -6.39
C LEU A 96 2.04 -18.52 -5.69
N THR A 97 2.89 -19.10 -4.85
CA THR A 97 2.68 -20.43 -4.25
C THR A 97 1.92 -20.38 -2.91
N LYS A 98 2.23 -19.40 -2.05
CA LYS A 98 1.66 -19.28 -0.70
C LYS A 98 0.54 -18.25 -0.59
N ASN A 99 0.15 -17.63 -1.71
CA ASN A 99 -0.91 -16.61 -1.76
C ASN A 99 -0.64 -15.45 -0.77
N HIS A 100 0.63 -15.12 -0.58
CA HIS A 100 1.04 -14.00 0.28
C HIS A 100 0.45 -12.69 -0.21
N GLN A 101 0.14 -11.81 0.73
CA GLN A 101 -0.21 -10.43 0.42
C GLN A 101 1.05 -9.63 0.10
N LEU A 102 0.94 -8.69 -0.83
CA LEU A 102 1.94 -7.66 -1.05
C LEU A 102 1.46 -6.35 -0.38
N THR A 103 2.31 -5.75 0.43
CA THR A 103 2.08 -4.46 1.06
C THR A 103 3.22 -3.52 0.68
N LEU A 104 2.88 -2.34 0.16
CA LEU A 104 3.85 -1.31 -0.22
C LEU A 104 3.71 -0.11 0.72
N MET A 105 4.85 0.42 1.16
CA MET A 105 4.93 1.67 1.91
C MET A 105 5.64 2.69 1.02
N LEU A 106 4.90 3.72 0.61
CA LEU A 106 5.40 4.76 -0.30
C LEU A 106 6.03 5.88 0.51
N SER A 107 7.31 6.17 0.27
CA SER A 107 7.97 7.37 0.75
C SER A 107 8.29 8.29 -0.43
N GLU A 108 8.76 9.51 -0.17
CA GLU A 108 9.07 10.50 -1.21
C GLU A 108 9.96 9.93 -2.32
N ASN A 109 10.99 9.16 -1.94
CA ASN A 109 11.99 8.66 -2.88
C ASN A 109 12.02 7.13 -3.03
N ASP A 110 11.43 6.38 -2.09
CA ASP A 110 11.56 4.93 -2.03
C ASP A 110 10.23 4.20 -1.82
N ILE A 111 10.16 2.96 -2.29
CA ILE A 111 9.02 2.06 -2.12
C ILE A 111 9.48 0.86 -1.31
N ALA A 112 9.12 0.82 -0.03
CA ALA A 112 9.41 -0.33 0.81
C ALA A 112 8.40 -1.45 0.53
N VAL A 113 8.92 -2.60 0.11
CA VAL A 113 8.16 -3.77 -0.33
C VAL A 113 8.12 -4.83 0.77
N TYR A 114 6.92 -5.25 1.16
CA TYR A 114 6.69 -6.33 2.10
C TYR A 114 5.77 -7.39 1.51
N SER A 115 6.17 -8.66 1.57
CA SER A 115 5.30 -9.79 1.24
C SER A 115 5.25 -10.77 2.40
N GLY A 116 4.07 -11.30 2.69
CA GLY A 116 3.91 -12.25 3.80
C GLY A 116 2.49 -12.80 3.93
N GLU A 117 2.35 -13.74 4.87
CA GLU A 117 1.08 -14.34 5.21
C GLU A 117 0.12 -13.31 5.82
N LYS A 118 -1.18 -13.45 5.50
CA LYS A 118 -2.23 -12.63 6.10
C LYS A 118 -2.55 -13.13 7.50
N ARG A 119 -2.43 -12.25 8.49
CA ARG A 119 -2.94 -12.48 9.84
C ARG A 119 -4.40 -12.04 9.92
N TYR A 120 -5.32 -13.00 9.89
CA TYR A 120 -6.74 -12.70 10.04
C TYR A 120 -7.09 -12.39 11.50
N VAL A 121 -7.78 -11.27 11.70
CA VAL A 121 -8.24 -10.83 13.03
C VAL A 121 -9.77 -10.62 13.05
N PRO A 122 -10.41 -10.78 14.23
CA PRO A 122 -11.79 -10.37 14.45
C PRO A 122 -12.05 -8.90 14.04
N LEU A 123 -13.31 -8.59 13.72
CA LEU A 123 -13.69 -7.23 13.29
C LEU A 123 -13.44 -6.18 14.38
N ALA A 124 -13.64 -6.53 15.65
CA ALA A 124 -13.37 -5.65 16.77
C ALA A 124 -11.88 -5.26 16.82
N ASP A 125 -10.98 -6.24 16.76
CA ASP A 125 -9.53 -6.02 16.78
C ASP A 125 -9.05 -5.25 15.54
N TYR A 126 -9.68 -5.48 14.37
CA TYR A 126 -9.37 -4.73 13.16
C TYR A 126 -9.72 -3.23 13.30
N ARG A 127 -10.87 -2.94 13.91
CA ARG A 127 -11.30 -1.56 14.18
C ARG A 127 -10.46 -0.91 15.28
N ASP A 128 -10.17 -1.64 16.36
CA ASP A 128 -9.26 -1.17 17.41
C ASP A 128 -7.88 -0.81 16.83
N LEU A 129 -7.31 -1.67 15.99
CA LEU A 129 -6.05 -1.38 15.32
C LEU A 129 -6.16 -0.14 14.42
N THR A 130 -7.27 0.03 13.71
CA THR A 130 -7.53 1.21 12.88
C THR A 130 -7.56 2.48 13.72
N ASP A 131 -8.26 2.45 14.86
CA ASP A 131 -8.35 3.57 15.79
C ASP A 131 -6.99 3.88 16.41
N ARG A 132 -6.22 2.86 16.78
CA ARG A 132 -4.84 3.01 17.27
C ARG A 132 -3.92 3.65 16.25
N LEU A 133 -4.00 3.27 14.97
CA LEU A 133 -3.26 3.90 13.88
C LEU A 133 -3.63 5.40 13.80
N HIS A 134 -4.92 5.70 13.83
CA HIS A 134 -5.43 7.07 13.75
C HIS A 134 -5.02 7.94 14.95
N VAL A 135 -5.23 7.46 16.18
CA VAL A 135 -4.87 8.18 17.42
C VAL A 135 -3.37 8.37 17.51
N THR A 136 -2.57 7.38 17.07
CA THR A 136 -1.11 7.52 17.04
C THR A 136 -0.66 8.59 16.05
N ALA A 137 -1.30 8.68 14.88
CA ALA A 137 -0.98 9.67 13.85
C ALA A 137 -1.37 11.10 14.27
N SER A 138 -2.47 11.25 15.01
CA SER A 138 -3.03 12.54 15.40
C SER A 138 -2.70 12.86 16.86
N GLY A 139 -3.45 12.29 17.81
CA GLY A 139 -3.40 12.66 19.22
C GLY A 139 -2.02 12.48 19.86
N HIS A 140 -1.40 11.30 19.71
CA HIS A 140 -0.09 11.04 20.29
C HIS A 140 1.01 11.90 19.67
N PHE A 141 0.97 12.11 18.36
CA PHE A 141 1.93 12.98 17.67
C PHE A 141 1.86 14.42 18.20
N THR A 142 0.65 14.98 18.30
CA THR A 142 0.45 16.37 18.77
C THR A 142 0.76 16.57 20.25
N ALA A 143 0.72 15.50 21.05
CA ALA A 143 1.04 15.55 22.47
C ALA A 143 2.56 15.56 22.76
N CYS A 144 3.40 15.22 21.77
CA CYS A 144 4.85 15.25 21.94
C CYS A 144 5.35 16.70 22.01
N SER A 145 6.03 17.04 23.10
CA SER A 145 6.56 18.39 23.38
C SER A 145 8.07 18.49 23.24
N SER A 146 8.76 17.35 23.13
CA SER A 146 10.22 17.27 23.10
C SER A 146 10.73 16.34 22.00
N ARG A 147 12.01 16.53 21.63
CA ARG A 147 12.72 15.68 20.68
C ARG A 147 12.80 14.22 21.12
N SER A 148 12.98 13.97 22.42
CA SER A 148 13.00 12.60 22.98
C SER A 148 11.64 11.93 22.87
N GLU A 149 10.56 12.66 23.14
CA GLU A 149 9.19 12.15 22.96
C GLU A 149 8.90 11.84 21.50
N LEU A 150 9.24 12.75 20.57
CA LEU A 150 9.07 12.53 19.13
C LEU A 150 9.87 11.32 18.64
N LYS A 151 11.10 11.13 19.12
CA LYS A 151 11.90 9.93 18.82
C LYS A 151 11.19 8.65 19.30
N CYS A 152 10.70 8.64 20.54
CA CYS A 152 9.99 7.50 21.12
C CYS A 152 8.68 7.21 20.37
N TRP A 153 7.92 8.26 20.06
CA TRP A 153 6.70 8.21 19.28
C TRP A 153 6.97 7.62 17.89
N ARG A 154 7.98 8.12 17.16
CA ARG A 154 8.33 7.62 15.82
C ARG A 154 8.65 6.13 15.85
N MET A 155 9.46 5.68 16.81
CA MET A 155 9.77 4.26 16.98
C MET A 155 8.51 3.43 17.22
N THR A 156 7.60 3.91 18.07
CA THR A 156 6.33 3.21 18.37
C THR A 156 5.41 3.18 17.15
N ALA A 157 5.32 4.28 16.41
CA ALA A 157 4.54 4.39 15.19
C ALA A 157 5.04 3.44 14.09
N LEU A 158 6.36 3.33 13.90
CA LEU A 158 6.96 2.40 12.93
C LEU A 158 6.66 0.95 13.28
N ARG A 159 6.76 0.57 14.57
CA ARG A 159 6.38 -0.77 15.04
C ARG A 159 4.89 -1.05 14.82
N LEU A 160 4.03 -0.07 15.09
CA LEU A 160 2.60 -0.22 14.85
C LEU A 160 2.28 -0.43 13.35
N LEU A 161 2.99 0.27 12.46
CA LEU A 161 2.88 0.06 11.02
C LEU A 161 3.37 -1.34 10.61
N GLU A 162 4.47 -1.82 11.19
CA GLU A 162 4.98 -3.18 10.99
C GLU A 162 3.93 -4.23 11.37
N ASP A 163 3.36 -4.12 12.56
CA ASP A 163 2.31 -5.01 13.07
C ASP A 163 1.03 -4.97 12.22
N ALA A 164 0.74 -3.81 11.62
CA ALA A 164 -0.43 -3.60 10.79
C ALA A 164 -0.28 -4.23 9.40
N ARG A 165 0.93 -4.34 8.83
CA ARG A 165 1.15 -4.84 7.45
C ARG A 165 0.45 -6.18 7.13
N PRO A 166 0.57 -7.24 7.95
CA PRO A 166 -0.05 -8.53 7.63
C PRO A 166 -1.53 -8.62 8.01
N VAL A 167 -2.09 -7.63 8.74
CA VAL A 167 -3.43 -7.75 9.31
C VAL A 167 -4.51 -7.67 8.25
N ALA A 168 -5.40 -8.66 8.22
CA ALA A 168 -6.58 -8.72 7.39
C ALA A 168 -7.82 -9.05 8.22
N CYS A 169 -9.01 -8.68 7.74
CA CYS A 169 -10.28 -9.04 8.37
C CYS A 169 -11.27 -9.50 7.30
N ARG A 170 -11.87 -10.69 7.48
CA ARG A 170 -12.83 -11.25 6.50
C ARG A 170 -14.20 -10.57 6.54
N HIS A 171 -14.59 -10.05 7.70
CA HIS A 171 -15.93 -9.51 7.96
C HIS A 171 -15.96 -7.98 7.97
N ALA A 172 -14.83 -7.33 7.71
CA ALA A 172 -14.76 -5.89 7.55
C ALA A 172 -15.50 -5.48 6.28
N ARG A 173 -16.25 -4.37 6.38
CA ARG A 173 -16.90 -3.78 5.20
C ARG A 173 -15.87 -2.98 4.40
N PRO A 174 -16.13 -2.66 3.12
CA PRO A 174 -15.24 -1.79 2.34
C PRO A 174 -14.89 -0.48 3.06
N ALA A 175 -15.86 0.13 3.77
CA ALA A 175 -15.61 1.33 4.57
C ALA A 175 -14.61 1.12 5.73
N ASP A 176 -14.62 -0.06 6.37
CA ASP A 176 -13.65 -0.40 7.41
C ASP A 176 -12.24 -0.57 6.80
N HIS A 177 -12.13 -1.19 5.63
CA HIS A 177 -10.86 -1.31 4.90
C HIS A 177 -10.31 0.06 4.49
N ASN A 178 -11.14 0.94 3.93
CA ASN A 178 -10.73 2.28 3.53
C ASN A 178 -10.22 3.09 4.74
N ARG A 179 -10.93 3.04 5.87
CA ARG A 179 -10.50 3.71 7.11
C ARG A 179 -9.15 3.19 7.59
N PHE A 180 -8.94 1.86 7.56
CA PHE A 180 -7.67 1.25 7.91
C PHE A 180 -6.53 1.75 7.02
N LEU A 181 -6.73 1.74 5.68
CA LEU A 181 -5.71 2.15 4.72
C LEU A 181 -5.34 3.63 4.88
N ILE A 182 -6.35 4.50 5.07
CA ILE A 182 -6.15 5.92 5.32
C ILE A 182 -5.44 6.15 6.66
N ALA A 183 -5.83 5.45 7.73
CA ALA A 183 -5.17 5.59 9.03
C ALA A 183 -3.70 5.15 8.98
N ALA A 184 -3.41 4.03 8.30
CA ALA A 184 -2.04 3.57 8.08
C ALA A 184 -1.22 4.55 7.22
N HIS A 185 -1.83 5.10 6.16
CA HIS A 185 -1.21 6.12 5.31
C HIS A 185 -0.86 7.39 6.10
N ASN A 186 -1.82 7.93 6.85
CA ASN A 186 -1.62 9.13 7.66
C ASN A 186 -0.53 8.93 8.73
N LEU A 187 -0.53 7.76 9.39
CA LEU A 187 0.53 7.44 10.35
C LEU A 187 1.90 7.39 9.67
N GLN A 188 1.99 6.74 8.51
CA GLN A 188 3.22 6.69 7.72
C GLN A 188 3.74 8.11 7.40
N ARG A 189 2.89 8.97 6.85
CA ARG A 189 3.24 10.37 6.54
C ARG A 189 3.71 11.14 7.75
N ARG A 190 3.04 10.96 8.89
CA ARG A 190 3.47 11.57 10.15
C ARG A 190 4.84 11.08 10.59
N THR A 191 5.14 9.80 10.40
CA THR A 191 6.50 9.33 10.69
C THR A 191 7.49 10.08 9.81
N GLU A 192 7.26 10.23 8.51
CA GLU A 192 8.17 10.94 7.60
C GLU A 192 8.45 12.40 7.99
N CYS A 193 7.56 13.06 8.74
CA CYS A 193 7.79 14.39 9.34
C CYS A 193 8.77 14.39 10.53
N VAL A 194 9.20 13.23 11.02
CA VAL A 194 10.06 13.08 12.19
C VAL A 194 11.28 12.28 11.80
N SER A 195 12.47 12.81 12.04
CA SER A 195 13.73 12.11 11.82
C SER A 195 13.95 10.99 12.86
N PRO A 196 14.85 10.03 12.60
CA PRO A 196 15.15 8.94 13.55
C PRO A 196 15.61 9.39 14.95
N ASP A 197 16.16 10.60 15.05
CA ASP A 197 16.61 11.26 16.28
C ASP A 197 15.58 12.24 16.85
N GLY A 198 14.36 12.27 16.30
CA GLY A 198 13.20 12.99 16.84
C GLY A 198 13.08 14.46 16.44
N ALA A 199 13.87 14.94 15.49
CA ALA A 199 13.73 16.29 14.95
C ALA A 199 12.55 16.35 13.96
N LEU A 200 11.81 17.46 13.97
CA LEU A 200 10.78 17.70 12.97
C LEU A 200 11.43 18.08 11.64
N LEU A 201 11.05 17.38 10.59
CA LEU A 201 11.45 17.63 9.22
C LEU A 201 10.37 18.49 8.56
N LEU A 202 10.80 19.62 7.99
CA LEU A 202 9.93 20.39 7.10
C LEU A 202 9.76 19.55 5.83
N LEU A 203 8.61 18.88 5.68
CA LEU A 203 8.24 18.33 4.39
C LEU A 203 7.96 19.50 3.45
N SER A 204 8.65 19.56 2.32
CA SER A 204 8.33 20.48 1.23
C SER A 204 6.86 20.25 0.84
N ALA A 205 6.11 21.36 0.79
CA ALA A 205 4.71 21.40 0.38
C ALA A 205 4.55 21.07 -1.11
#